data_AF-A0A2N0NP68-F1
#
_entry.id   AF-A0A2N0NP68-F1
#
_cell.length_a   1.000
_cell.length_b   1.000
_cell.length_c   1.000
_cell.angle_alpha   90.00
_cell.angle_beta   90.00
_cell.angle_gamma   90.00
#
_symmetry.space_group_name_H-M   'P 1'
#
loop_
_entity.id
_entity.type
_entity.pdbx_description
1 polymer ?
#
loop_
_entity_poly.entity_id
_entity_poly.type
_entity_poly.pdbx_seq_one_letter_code
_entity_poly.pdbx_strand_id
1 'polypeptide(L)'
;MVEIAPENENSFSSRVFIHDYPNNSRIEARYISNELFEWSLKCETKYITDSKVCYTINWKEGRVDWNISSTKSSTAVTNLFLQKINQNRSTKLSGPRLFGFDIEPLYNFRLQIGLQPVIKDNNRRKRPLEEISSRSQQNKRLNSFGRDVQKAIDELIIKHKLTNLSGEPIVHLCYIELDYKEDQQAYIKFKNPNNSSAIQTRVDAIVRVCDEAVLGRDGYRNLAAVVPTLFREYLIANRRNEMNELMNMQIHIGIFNIDNEINNQSNIDNNINNNVNDILVDDHEIGNGAFRSILDILKILIPIWKAGQNPVIFPGDTLYIKIGGDGRNVRRRQNHVMITFCLLNEKKEVLKPDHQYW
;
A
#
# COMPACT_ATOMS: atom_id res chain seq x y z
N MET A 1 -17.20 15.96 5.45
CA MET A 1 -17.73 16.17 4.09
C MET A 1 -17.37 17.61 3.74
N VAL A 2 -16.28 17.81 3.00
CA VAL A 2 -15.76 19.14 2.66
C VAL A 2 -16.22 19.42 1.23
N GLU A 3 -17.14 20.36 1.09
CA GLU A 3 -17.54 20.90 -0.20
C GLU A 3 -16.41 21.78 -0.72
N ILE A 4 -15.68 21.28 -1.71
CA ILE A 4 -14.71 22.08 -2.46
C ILE A 4 -15.52 22.77 -3.56
N ALA A 5 -15.73 24.07 -3.41
CA ALA A 5 -16.27 24.90 -4.48
C ALA A 5 -15.40 24.77 -5.73
N PRO A 6 -15.97 24.67 -6.95
CA PRO A 6 -15.17 24.67 -8.15
C PRO A 6 -14.53 26.05 -8.29
N GLU A 7 -13.19 26.11 -8.23
CA GLU A 7 -12.45 27.28 -8.70
C GLU A 7 -12.92 27.56 -10.14
N ASN A 8 -13.49 28.74 -10.36
CA ASN A 8 -13.88 29.22 -11.69
C ASN A 8 -12.63 29.38 -12.56
N GLU A 9 -12.22 28.27 -13.17
CA GLU A 9 -10.98 28.14 -13.96
C GLU A 9 -11.18 28.43 -15.46
N ASN A 10 -12.31 29.02 -15.86
CA ASN A 10 -12.61 29.35 -17.25
C ASN A 10 -12.43 30.84 -17.52
N SER A 11 -11.20 31.23 -17.82
CA SER A 11 -10.88 32.60 -18.29
C SER A 11 -11.24 32.84 -19.77
N PHE A 12 -11.81 31.85 -20.46
CA PHE A 12 -12.28 31.96 -21.84
C PHE A 12 -13.76 31.60 -21.90
N SER A 13 -14.57 32.51 -22.45
CA SER A 13 -16.01 32.32 -22.62
C SER A 13 -16.37 31.52 -23.86
N SER A 14 -15.53 31.55 -24.90
CA SER A 14 -15.71 30.74 -26.10
C SER A 14 -14.38 30.46 -26.81
N ARG A 15 -14.26 29.26 -27.37
CA ARG A 15 -13.11 28.81 -28.18
C ARG A 15 -13.62 28.11 -29.43
N VAL A 16 -13.14 28.55 -30.59
CA VAL A 16 -13.43 27.94 -31.90
C VAL A 16 -12.12 27.39 -32.45
N PHE A 17 -12.12 26.13 -32.84
CA PHE A 17 -10.97 25.46 -33.42
C PHE A 17 -11.11 25.30 -34.92
N ILE A 18 -10.10 25.77 -35.65
CA ILE A 18 -10.01 25.68 -37.10
C ILE A 18 -8.67 25.02 -37.42
N HIS A 19 -8.69 23.83 -38.03
CA HIS A 19 -7.46 23.06 -38.24
C HIS A 19 -7.31 22.51 -39.65
N ASP A 20 -6.05 22.44 -40.07
CA ASP A 20 -5.50 21.68 -41.19
C ASP A 20 -4.28 20.91 -40.67
N TYR A 21 -4.50 20.02 -39.69
CA TYR A 21 -3.43 19.27 -39.04
C TYR A 21 -2.88 18.20 -39.99
N PRO A 22 -1.55 18.01 -40.10
CA PRO A 22 -0.48 18.59 -39.29
C PRO A 22 0.09 19.92 -39.82
N ASN A 23 -0.38 20.43 -40.94
CA ASN A 23 0.26 21.54 -41.65
C ASN A 23 0.02 22.90 -40.97
N ASN A 24 -1.16 23.10 -40.37
CA ASN A 24 -1.53 24.31 -39.67
C ASN A 24 -2.66 24.05 -38.67
N SER A 25 -2.53 24.47 -37.41
CA SER A 25 -3.68 24.52 -36.49
C SER A 25 -3.84 25.90 -35.90
N ARG A 26 -5.07 26.43 -35.98
CA ARG A 26 -5.47 27.75 -35.52
C ARG A 26 -6.62 27.63 -34.52
N ILE A 27 -6.43 28.21 -33.35
CA ILE A 27 -7.48 28.40 -32.36
C ILE A 27 -7.81 29.88 -32.34
N GLU A 28 -9.10 30.17 -32.46
CA GLU A 28 -9.63 31.49 -32.12
C GLU A 28 -10.30 31.37 -30.75
N ALA A 29 -9.74 32.07 -29.77
CA ALA A 29 -10.22 32.05 -28.40
C ALA A 29 -10.59 33.46 -27.98
N ARG A 30 -11.78 33.58 -27.38
CA ARG A 30 -12.24 34.83 -26.78
C ARG A 30 -11.93 34.80 -25.28
N TYR A 31 -11.03 35.67 -24.89
CA TYR A 31 -10.56 35.82 -23.52
C TYR A 31 -11.28 37.00 -22.88
N ILE A 32 -11.92 36.79 -21.73
CA ILE A 32 -12.57 37.87 -20.98
C ILE A 32 -11.80 38.04 -19.68
N SER A 33 -11.23 39.23 -19.49
CA SER A 33 -10.55 39.60 -18.25
C SER A 33 -11.41 40.58 -17.47
N ASN A 34 -11.83 40.17 -16.27
CA ASN A 34 -12.53 40.99 -15.25
C ASN A 34 -13.56 41.96 -15.83
N GLU A 35 -14.75 41.46 -16.22
CA GLU A 35 -16.02 42.16 -16.54
C GLU A 35 -16.00 43.42 -17.45
N LEU A 36 -14.84 43.91 -17.91
CA LEU A 36 -14.67 45.19 -18.59
C LEU A 36 -13.76 45.10 -19.83
N PHE A 37 -12.95 44.06 -19.99
CA PHE A 37 -12.03 43.91 -21.13
C PHE A 37 -12.14 42.54 -21.82
N GLU A 38 -12.59 42.56 -23.08
CA GLU A 38 -12.68 41.40 -23.97
C GLU A 38 -11.52 41.43 -24.98
N TRP A 39 -10.69 40.38 -24.97
CA TRP A 39 -9.63 40.18 -25.96
C TRP A 39 -10.02 39.07 -26.92
N SER A 40 -9.96 39.36 -28.22
CA SER A 40 -10.02 38.34 -29.26
C SER A 40 -8.60 37.87 -29.56
N LEU A 41 -8.28 36.63 -29.15
CA LEU A 41 -6.97 36.03 -29.34
C LEU A 41 -7.02 35.01 -30.47
N LYS A 42 -6.03 35.07 -31.35
CA LYS A 42 -5.82 34.12 -32.42
C LYS A 42 -4.50 33.41 -32.21
N CYS A 43 -4.59 32.16 -31.74
CA CYS A 43 -3.46 31.30 -31.45
C CYS A 43 -3.19 30.37 -32.62
N GLU A 44 -1.95 30.31 -33.10
CA GLU A 44 -1.55 29.49 -34.24
C GLU A 44 -0.34 28.64 -33.89
N THR A 45 -0.33 27.40 -34.37
CA THR A 45 0.85 26.55 -34.33
C THR A 45 1.30 26.19 -35.73
N LYS A 46 2.58 26.42 -36.00
CA LYS A 46 3.21 26.10 -37.29
C LYS A 46 4.43 25.21 -37.08
N TYR A 47 4.54 24.12 -37.81
CA TYR A 47 5.75 23.30 -37.80
C TYR A 47 6.86 24.02 -38.55
N ILE A 48 8.02 24.14 -37.89
CA ILE A 48 9.27 24.60 -38.50
C ILE A 48 10.01 23.40 -39.08
N THR A 49 9.97 22.27 -38.38
CA THR A 49 10.50 20.95 -38.77
C THR A 49 9.62 19.86 -38.14
N ASP A 50 9.78 18.60 -38.54
CA ASP A 50 9.02 17.45 -38.01
C ASP A 50 9.02 17.33 -36.47
N SER A 51 10.03 17.90 -35.79
CA SER A 51 10.16 17.86 -34.34
C SER A 51 10.02 19.22 -33.64
N LYS A 52 9.76 20.31 -34.37
CA LYS A 52 9.77 21.67 -33.80
C LYS A 52 8.56 22.48 -34.25
N VAL A 53 7.78 22.93 -33.27
CA VAL A 53 6.58 23.75 -33.47
C VAL A 53 6.85 25.19 -32.99
N CYS A 54 6.41 26.16 -33.79
CA CYS A 54 6.30 27.56 -33.40
C CYS A 54 4.87 27.84 -32.92
N TYR A 55 4.76 28.47 -31.76
CA TYR A 55 3.50 28.88 -31.15
C TYR A 55 3.40 30.41 -31.27
N THR A 56 2.34 30.90 -31.89
CA THR A 56 2.11 32.34 -32.11
C THR A 56 0.77 32.75 -31.50
N ILE A 57 0.75 33.88 -30.78
CA ILE A 57 -0.47 34.54 -30.31
C ILE A 57 -0.58 35.86 -31.04
N ASN A 58 -1.71 36.09 -31.71
CA ASN A 58 -2.05 37.34 -32.36
C ASN A 58 -3.26 37.96 -31.66
N TRP A 59 -3.25 39.27 -31.45
CA TRP A 59 -4.38 40.00 -30.87
C TRP A 59 -4.45 41.42 -31.44
N LYS A 60 -5.62 42.05 -31.30
CA LYS A 60 -5.82 43.44 -31.73
C LYS A 60 -5.97 44.35 -30.52
N GLU A 61 -5.37 45.53 -30.59
CA GLU A 61 -5.57 46.62 -29.64
C GLU A 61 -5.92 47.88 -30.43
N GLY A 62 -7.22 48.25 -30.43
CA GLY A 62 -7.73 49.29 -31.30
C GLY A 62 -7.58 48.94 -32.79
N ARG A 63 -6.83 49.75 -33.55
CA ARG A 63 -6.50 49.50 -34.97
C ARG A 63 -5.15 48.81 -35.18
N VAL A 64 -4.45 48.44 -34.12
CA VAL A 64 -3.09 47.88 -34.18
C VAL A 64 -3.15 46.36 -33.99
N ASP A 65 -2.51 45.64 -34.92
CA ASP A 65 -2.35 44.19 -34.85
C ASP A 65 -1.03 43.86 -34.14
N TRP A 66 -1.10 43.11 -33.05
CA TRP A 66 0.04 42.63 -32.30
C TRP A 66 0.24 41.12 -32.50
N ASN A 67 1.50 40.69 -32.48
CA ASN A 67 1.84 39.27 -32.46
C ASN A 67 3.02 38.99 -31.53
N ILE A 68 3.06 37.78 -31.00
CA ILE A 68 4.21 37.25 -30.28
C ILE A 68 4.35 35.75 -30.55
N SER A 69 5.58 35.26 -30.64
CA SER A 69 5.84 33.86 -30.95
C SER A 69 6.92 33.24 -30.07
N SER A 70 6.86 31.93 -29.89
CA SER A 70 7.88 31.14 -29.20
C SER A 70 8.00 29.75 -29.81
N THR A 71 9.22 29.24 -29.87
CA THR A 71 9.49 27.85 -30.26
C THR A 71 9.76 26.94 -29.07
N LYS A 72 9.69 27.47 -27.85
CA LYS A 72 9.96 26.70 -26.61
C LYS A 72 8.75 25.88 -26.16
N SER A 73 7.59 26.51 -26.04
CA SER A 73 6.31 25.86 -25.69
C SER A 73 5.14 26.83 -25.83
N SER A 74 3.91 26.30 -25.85
CA SER A 74 2.69 27.11 -25.78
C SER A 74 2.63 27.96 -24.50
N THR A 75 3.02 27.41 -23.35
CA THR A 75 3.08 28.16 -22.08
C THR A 75 4.08 29.30 -22.13
N ALA A 76 5.23 29.13 -22.82
CA ALA A 76 6.22 30.18 -22.92
C ALA A 76 5.71 31.40 -23.70
N VAL A 77 5.01 31.20 -24.83
CA VAL A 77 4.41 32.31 -25.58
C VAL A 77 3.24 32.95 -24.81
N THR A 78 2.48 32.17 -24.05
CA THR A 78 1.43 32.70 -23.17
C THR A 78 1.98 33.62 -22.10
N ASN A 79 3.08 33.24 -21.44
CA ASN A 79 3.71 34.10 -20.43
C ASN A 79 4.25 35.40 -21.04
N LEU A 80 4.80 35.34 -22.25
CA LEU A 80 5.25 36.53 -22.98
C LEU A 80 4.09 37.46 -23.34
N PHE A 81 2.94 36.90 -23.75
CA PHE A 81 1.72 37.66 -23.99
C PHE A 81 1.23 38.37 -22.71
N LEU A 82 1.13 37.64 -21.59
CA LEU A 82 0.70 38.22 -20.30
C LEU A 82 1.60 39.37 -19.83
N GLN A 83 2.92 39.22 -20.00
CA GLN A 83 3.89 40.28 -19.71
C GLN A 83 3.65 41.51 -20.59
N LYS A 84 3.27 41.32 -21.86
CA LYS A 84 3.07 42.41 -22.81
C LYS A 84 1.83 43.23 -22.52
N ILE A 85 0.75 42.61 -22.05
CA ILE A 85 -0.51 43.28 -21.70
C ILE A 85 -0.55 43.81 -20.25
N ASN A 86 0.60 43.88 -19.56
CA ASN A 86 0.75 44.35 -18.18
C ASN A 86 -0.22 43.70 -17.18
N GLN A 87 -0.63 42.45 -17.41
CA GLN A 87 -1.45 41.72 -16.44
C GLN A 87 -0.59 41.19 -15.29
N ASN A 88 -1.20 41.16 -14.10
CA ASN A 88 -0.57 40.80 -12.83
C ASN A 88 0.21 39.47 -12.93
N ARG A 89 1.41 39.40 -12.36
CA ARG A 89 2.26 38.18 -12.39
C ARG A 89 1.63 36.94 -11.73
N SER A 90 0.49 37.10 -11.05
CA SER A 90 -0.26 36.03 -10.39
C SER A 90 -1.28 35.33 -11.30
N THR A 91 -1.63 35.87 -12.47
CA THR A 91 -2.55 35.18 -13.40
C THR A 91 -1.82 34.06 -14.14
N LYS A 92 -2.08 32.81 -13.74
CA LYS A 92 -1.56 31.62 -14.43
C LYS A 92 -2.48 31.24 -15.57
N LEU A 93 -2.15 31.66 -16.80
CA LEU A 93 -2.87 31.23 -17.99
C LEU A 93 -2.23 29.95 -18.55
N SER A 94 -3.03 28.88 -18.70
CA SER A 94 -2.55 27.62 -19.25
C SER A 94 -2.33 27.73 -20.76
N GLY A 95 -1.07 27.63 -21.20
CA GLY A 95 -0.71 27.64 -22.61
C GLY A 95 -1.41 26.54 -23.43
N PRO A 96 -1.42 25.27 -23.00
CA PRO A 96 -2.17 24.22 -23.68
C PRO A 96 -3.66 24.53 -23.84
N ARG A 97 -4.29 25.16 -22.85
CA ARG A 97 -5.72 25.53 -22.87
C ARG A 97 -5.98 26.72 -23.79
N LEU A 98 -5.11 27.73 -23.78
CA LEU A 98 -5.18 28.87 -24.70
C LEU A 98 -5.04 28.41 -26.17
N PHE A 99 -4.14 27.45 -26.42
CA PHE A 99 -3.95 26.82 -27.73
C PHE A 99 -4.92 25.68 -28.01
N GLY A 100 -5.96 25.49 -27.18
CA GLY A 100 -7.03 24.53 -27.40
C GLY A 100 -6.59 23.08 -27.57
N PHE A 101 -5.47 22.65 -26.95
CA PHE A 101 -5.01 21.26 -27.02
C PHE A 101 -5.85 20.27 -26.19
N ASP A 102 -6.77 20.81 -25.41
CA ASP A 102 -7.73 20.15 -24.53
C ASP A 102 -9.13 20.01 -25.14
N ILE A 103 -9.39 20.58 -26.33
CA ILE A 103 -10.73 20.50 -26.93
C ILE A 103 -11.05 19.06 -27.37
N GLU A 104 -12.33 18.73 -27.28
CA GLU A 104 -12.86 17.40 -27.57
C GLU A 104 -12.56 16.89 -29.00
N PRO A 105 -12.65 17.70 -30.07
CA PRO A 105 -12.26 17.24 -31.42
C PRO A 105 -10.82 16.73 -31.50
N LEU A 106 -9.88 17.45 -30.88
CA LEU A 106 -8.45 17.07 -30.85
C LEU A 106 -8.21 15.81 -30.02
N TYR A 107 -8.95 15.64 -28.93
CA TYR A 107 -8.93 14.42 -28.13
C TYR A 107 -9.42 13.21 -28.95
N ASN A 108 -10.55 13.35 -29.66
CA ASN A 108 -11.12 12.30 -30.50
C ASN A 108 -10.18 11.91 -31.67
N PHE A 109 -9.54 12.89 -32.32
CA PHE A 109 -8.52 12.61 -33.33
C PHE A 109 -7.32 11.82 -32.79
N ARG A 110 -6.84 12.14 -31.57
CA ARG A 110 -5.73 11.40 -30.93
C ARG A 110 -6.10 9.96 -30.61
N LEU A 111 -7.34 9.71 -30.21
CA LEU A 111 -7.85 8.35 -29.97
C LEU A 111 -7.88 7.53 -31.26
N GLN A 112 -8.33 8.11 -32.38
CA GLN A 112 -8.34 7.44 -33.68
C GLN A 112 -6.93 7.10 -34.19
N ILE A 113 -5.95 7.99 -33.97
CA ILE A 113 -4.54 7.73 -34.30
C ILE A 113 -3.96 6.60 -33.43
N GLY A 114 -4.35 6.53 -32.15
CA GLY A 114 -3.91 5.48 -31.23
C GLY A 114 -4.43 4.07 -31.56
N LEU A 115 -5.45 3.95 -32.41
CA LEU A 115 -6.06 2.68 -32.83
C LEU A 115 -5.49 2.13 -34.16
N GLN A 116 -4.68 2.91 -34.90
CA GLN A 116 -3.99 2.37 -36.06
C GLN A 116 -2.80 1.50 -35.65
N PRO A 117 -2.55 0.36 -36.33
CA PRO A 117 -1.35 -0.44 -36.11
C PRO A 117 -0.14 0.38 -36.56
N VAL A 118 0.53 0.99 -35.60
CA VAL A 118 1.73 1.78 -35.85
C VAL A 118 2.86 0.83 -36.26
N ILE A 119 3.11 0.69 -37.56
CA ILE A 119 4.34 0.10 -38.13
C ILE A 119 5.56 1.05 -37.94
N LYS A 120 5.38 2.24 -37.33
CA LYS A 120 6.48 3.12 -36.93
C LYS A 120 6.87 2.91 -35.47
N ASP A 121 7.71 1.90 -35.23
CA ASP A 121 8.80 1.90 -34.25
C ASP A 121 8.61 2.84 -33.02
N ASN A 122 7.58 2.61 -32.20
CA ASN A 122 7.37 3.31 -30.93
C ASN A 122 8.47 3.00 -29.90
N ASN A 123 9.42 2.11 -30.23
CA ASN A 123 10.58 1.79 -29.38
C ASN A 123 11.52 2.98 -29.20
N ARG A 124 11.57 3.93 -30.16
CA ARG A 124 12.47 5.09 -30.08
C ARG A 124 12.14 6.10 -28.96
N ARG A 125 10.99 5.99 -28.29
CA ARG A 125 10.64 6.84 -27.14
C ARG A 125 10.97 6.19 -25.79
N LYS A 126 11.18 4.87 -25.77
CA LYS A 126 11.46 4.14 -24.55
C LYS A 126 12.98 4.03 -24.41
N ARG A 127 13.58 4.89 -23.57
CA ARG A 127 15.00 4.73 -23.18
C ARG A 127 15.26 3.30 -22.69
N PRO A 128 16.38 2.66 -23.02
CA PRO A 128 16.78 1.38 -22.44
C PRO A 128 16.55 1.33 -20.92
N LEU A 129 16.18 0.16 -20.38
CA LEU A 129 15.96 0.02 -18.92
C LEU A 129 17.23 0.40 -18.12
N GLU A 130 18.40 0.20 -18.71
CA GLU A 130 19.70 0.53 -18.15
C GLU A 130 19.94 2.03 -17.95
N GLU A 131 19.37 2.87 -18.82
CA GLU A 131 19.47 4.34 -18.76
C GLU A 131 18.50 4.96 -17.73
N ILE A 132 17.59 4.16 -17.17
CA ILE A 132 16.63 4.62 -16.18
C ILE A 132 17.27 4.53 -14.79
N SER A 133 17.64 5.68 -14.21
CA SER A 133 18.20 5.75 -12.86
C SER A 133 17.14 5.59 -11.75
N SER A 134 15.89 5.97 -12.03
CA SER A 134 14.81 5.91 -11.04
C SER A 134 14.22 4.50 -10.92
N ARG A 135 14.34 3.91 -9.72
CA ARG A 135 13.71 2.62 -9.39
C ARG A 135 12.20 2.61 -9.62
N SER A 136 11.52 3.73 -9.37
CA SER A 136 10.07 3.86 -9.63
C SER A 136 9.75 3.75 -11.12
N GLN A 137 10.55 4.37 -11.99
CA GLN A 137 10.37 4.27 -13.44
C GLN A 137 10.69 2.86 -13.95
N GLN A 138 11.74 2.21 -13.43
CA GLN A 138 12.05 0.81 -13.72
C GLN A 138 10.87 -0.10 -13.34
N ASN A 139 10.34 0.04 -12.11
CA ASN A 139 9.19 -0.72 -11.63
C ASN A 139 7.94 -0.52 -12.51
N LYS A 140 7.68 0.72 -12.97
CA LYS A 140 6.57 0.97 -13.91
C LYS A 140 6.73 0.21 -15.22
N ARG A 141 7.97 0.10 -15.73
CA ARG A 141 8.25 -0.66 -16.95
C ARG A 141 8.10 -2.16 -16.72
N LEU A 142 8.67 -2.70 -15.65
CA LEU A 142 8.51 -4.10 -15.27
C LEU A 142 7.03 -4.47 -15.05
N ASN A 143 6.25 -3.60 -14.40
CA ASN A 143 4.81 -3.80 -14.25
C ASN A 143 4.06 -3.79 -15.58
N SER A 144 4.49 -2.96 -16.55
CA SER A 144 3.92 -2.99 -17.90
C SER A 144 4.24 -4.29 -18.61
N PHE A 145 5.50 -4.71 -18.58
CA PHE A 145 5.92 -6.00 -19.12
C PHE A 145 5.14 -7.16 -18.49
N GLY A 146 4.97 -7.15 -17.16
CA GLY A 146 4.17 -8.14 -16.45
C GLY A 146 2.73 -8.23 -16.97
N ARG A 147 2.04 -7.10 -17.20
CA ARG A 147 0.68 -7.12 -17.76
C ARG A 147 0.62 -7.75 -19.15
N ASP A 148 1.61 -7.45 -19.99
CA ASP A 148 1.68 -8.00 -21.34
C ASP A 148 1.93 -9.52 -21.29
N VAL A 149 2.79 -9.98 -20.38
CA VAL A 149 3.03 -11.42 -20.14
C VAL A 149 1.79 -12.11 -19.60
N GLN A 150 1.07 -11.53 -18.64
CA GLN A 150 -0.17 -12.11 -18.11
C GLN A 150 -1.17 -12.36 -19.24
N LYS A 151 -1.37 -11.36 -20.10
CA LYS A 151 -2.29 -11.48 -21.24
C LYS A 151 -1.87 -12.62 -22.18
N ALA A 152 -0.59 -12.69 -22.52
CA ALA A 152 -0.07 -13.76 -23.39
C ALA A 152 -0.24 -15.14 -22.76
N ILE A 153 -0.02 -15.28 -21.45
CA ILE A 153 -0.21 -16.54 -20.74
C ILE A 153 -1.68 -16.91 -20.63
N ASP A 154 -2.58 -15.96 -20.36
CA ASP A 154 -4.03 -16.23 -20.31
C ASP A 154 -4.53 -16.80 -21.65
N GLU A 155 -4.06 -16.25 -22.78
CA GLU A 155 -4.35 -16.79 -24.11
C GLU A 155 -3.81 -18.21 -24.30
N LEU A 156 -2.58 -18.50 -23.82
CA LEU A 156 -1.98 -19.83 -23.87
C LEU A 156 -2.73 -20.84 -22.98
N ILE A 157 -3.18 -20.44 -21.79
CA ILE A 157 -3.97 -21.27 -20.87
C ILE A 157 -5.21 -21.79 -21.57
N ILE A 158 -5.95 -20.91 -22.24
CA ILE A 158 -7.16 -21.27 -22.99
C ILE A 158 -6.80 -22.16 -24.18
N LYS A 159 -5.80 -21.75 -24.98
CA LYS A 159 -5.35 -22.50 -26.17
C LYS A 159 -4.96 -23.93 -25.84
N HIS A 160 -4.32 -24.15 -24.70
CA HIS A 160 -3.82 -25.45 -24.25
C HIS A 160 -4.80 -26.19 -23.32
N LYS A 161 -6.05 -25.71 -23.18
CA LYS A 161 -7.09 -26.32 -22.35
C LYS A 161 -6.67 -26.55 -20.89
N LEU A 162 -5.89 -25.62 -20.33
CA LEU A 162 -5.54 -25.60 -18.90
C LEU A 162 -6.67 -24.96 -18.08
N THR A 163 -7.90 -25.40 -18.36
CA THR A 163 -9.15 -24.87 -17.83
C THR A 163 -9.99 -26.01 -17.25
N ASN A 164 -10.90 -25.69 -16.34
CA ASN A 164 -11.92 -26.63 -15.88
C ASN A 164 -12.98 -26.90 -16.98
N LEU A 165 -13.95 -27.76 -16.67
CA LEU A 165 -15.05 -28.09 -17.59
C LEU A 165 -15.93 -26.87 -17.95
N SER A 166 -15.94 -25.84 -17.10
CA SER A 166 -16.64 -24.57 -17.31
C SER A 166 -15.81 -23.55 -18.13
N GLY A 167 -14.58 -23.89 -18.53
CA GLY A 167 -13.68 -23.01 -19.28
C GLY A 167 -12.90 -22.01 -18.42
N GLU A 168 -12.95 -22.10 -17.09
CA GLU A 168 -12.18 -21.23 -16.20
C GLU A 168 -10.75 -21.75 -16.03
N PRO A 169 -9.72 -20.88 -16.01
CA PRO A 169 -8.34 -21.27 -15.74
C PRO A 169 -8.19 -22.02 -14.41
N ILE A 170 -7.53 -23.19 -14.44
CA ILE A 170 -7.14 -23.93 -13.22
C ILE A 170 -5.68 -23.71 -12.83
N VAL A 171 -4.93 -23.04 -13.70
CA VAL A 171 -3.53 -22.65 -13.47
C VAL A 171 -3.41 -21.14 -13.54
N HIS A 172 -2.50 -20.59 -12.75
CA HIS A 172 -2.24 -19.16 -12.71
C HIS A 172 -0.75 -18.91 -12.56
N LEU A 173 -0.24 -17.89 -13.26
CA LEU A 173 1.12 -17.41 -13.08
C LEU A 173 1.25 -16.81 -11.69
N CYS A 174 2.22 -17.27 -10.89
CA CYS A 174 2.45 -16.75 -9.54
C CYS A 174 3.43 -15.58 -9.55
N TYR A 175 4.60 -15.77 -10.15
CA TYR A 175 5.61 -14.74 -10.31
C TYR A 175 6.53 -15.08 -11.50
N ILE A 176 7.26 -14.07 -11.97
CA ILE A 176 8.38 -14.22 -12.91
C ILE A 176 9.62 -13.67 -12.22
N GLU A 177 10.70 -14.43 -12.28
CA GLU A 177 12.05 -14.02 -11.92
C GLU A 177 12.81 -13.65 -13.19
N LEU A 178 13.45 -12.48 -13.18
CA LEU A 178 14.22 -11.95 -14.29
C LEU A 178 15.59 -11.55 -13.77
N ASP A 179 16.64 -12.18 -14.28
CA ASP A 179 18.01 -11.71 -14.10
C ASP A 179 18.29 -10.64 -15.16
N TYR A 180 18.75 -9.45 -14.75
CA TYR A 180 19.14 -8.40 -15.67
C TYR A 180 20.22 -7.51 -15.05
N LYS A 181 21.37 -7.40 -15.74
CA LYS A 181 22.68 -6.92 -15.20
C LYS A 181 23.33 -7.93 -14.25
N GLU A 182 24.66 -7.80 -14.10
CA GLU A 182 25.44 -8.60 -13.14
C GLU A 182 24.80 -8.49 -11.74
N ASP A 183 24.35 -9.64 -11.22
CA ASP A 183 23.75 -9.86 -9.90
C ASP A 183 22.46 -9.09 -9.54
N GLN A 184 21.72 -8.58 -10.54
CA GLN A 184 20.43 -7.93 -10.30
C GLN A 184 19.25 -8.81 -10.73
N GLN A 185 18.35 -9.04 -9.77
CA GLN A 185 17.12 -9.82 -9.98
C GLN A 185 15.88 -8.94 -9.84
N ALA A 186 14.94 -9.07 -10.77
CA ALA A 186 13.59 -8.53 -10.66
C ALA A 186 12.57 -9.63 -10.49
N TYR A 187 11.64 -9.40 -9.58
CA TYR A 187 10.50 -10.27 -9.34
C TYR A 187 9.20 -9.56 -9.67
N ILE A 188 8.47 -10.10 -10.64
CA ILE A 188 7.14 -9.62 -11.02
C ILE A 188 6.13 -10.58 -10.39
N LYS A 189 5.46 -10.15 -9.33
CA LYS A 189 4.43 -10.94 -8.65
C LYS A 189 3.08 -10.70 -9.30
N PHE A 190 2.36 -11.78 -9.57
CA PHE A 190 1.01 -11.74 -10.11
C PHE A 190 0.01 -11.98 -9.00
N LYS A 191 -1.20 -11.43 -9.17
CA LYS A 191 -2.25 -11.57 -8.18
C LYS A 191 -2.70 -13.03 -8.19
N ASN A 192 -2.42 -13.74 -7.09
CA ASN A 192 -2.91 -15.08 -6.92
C ASN A 192 -4.44 -15.01 -6.68
N PRO A 193 -5.26 -15.75 -7.45
CA PRO A 193 -6.70 -15.84 -7.19
C PRO A 193 -7.05 -16.63 -5.92
N ASN A 194 -6.05 -17.12 -5.17
CA ASN A 194 -6.23 -17.85 -3.92
C ASN A 194 -7.31 -17.27 -3.00
N ASN A 195 -8.17 -18.18 -2.58
CA ASN A 195 -9.20 -18.06 -1.57
C ASN A 195 -8.58 -17.46 -0.29
N SER A 196 -9.26 -16.49 0.33
CA SER A 196 -8.81 -15.82 1.56
C SER A 196 -8.30 -16.80 2.64
N SER A 197 -8.95 -17.97 2.77
CA SER A 197 -8.57 -19.02 3.71
C SER A 197 -7.18 -19.60 3.47
N ALA A 198 -6.79 -19.86 2.22
CA ALA A 198 -5.48 -20.43 1.90
C ALA A 198 -4.33 -19.44 2.14
N ILE A 199 -4.60 -18.15 1.97
CA ILE A 199 -3.66 -17.09 2.34
C ILE A 199 -3.48 -17.08 3.85
N GLN A 200 -4.58 -17.15 4.60
CA GLN A 200 -4.54 -17.15 6.07
C GLN A 200 -3.73 -18.32 6.62
N THR A 201 -3.96 -19.54 6.12
CA THR A 201 -3.21 -20.73 6.55
C THR A 201 -1.70 -20.57 6.34
N ARG A 202 -1.28 -19.96 5.23
CA ARG A 202 0.15 -19.74 4.95
C ARG A 202 0.75 -18.66 5.86
N VAL A 203 0.03 -17.58 6.12
CA VAL A 203 0.48 -16.54 7.04
C VAL A 203 0.59 -17.10 8.46
N ASP A 204 -0.41 -17.88 8.91
CA ASP A 204 -0.41 -18.52 10.23
C ASP A 204 0.79 -19.49 10.38
N ALA A 205 1.09 -20.27 9.35
CA ALA A 205 2.25 -21.14 9.34
C ALA A 205 3.58 -20.35 9.46
N ILE A 206 3.69 -19.20 8.79
CA ILE A 206 4.87 -18.35 8.87
C ILE A 206 5.01 -17.72 10.26
N VAL A 207 3.91 -17.20 10.83
CA VAL A 207 3.93 -16.67 12.21
C VAL A 207 4.45 -17.75 13.16
N ARG A 208 3.91 -18.96 13.06
CA ARG A 208 4.33 -20.11 13.86
C ARG A 208 5.82 -20.43 13.70
N VAL A 209 6.33 -20.51 12.47
CA VAL A 209 7.76 -20.74 12.22
C VAL A 209 8.61 -19.63 12.84
N CYS A 210 8.18 -18.38 12.73
CA CYS A 210 8.90 -17.27 13.34
C CYS A 210 8.93 -17.37 14.88
N ASP A 211 7.87 -17.86 15.50
CA ASP A 211 7.81 -18.03 16.96
C ASP A 211 8.64 -19.23 17.41
N GLU A 212 8.52 -20.38 16.74
CA GLU A 212 9.28 -21.60 17.03
C GLU A 212 10.79 -21.43 16.81
N ALA A 213 11.18 -20.69 15.76
CA ALA A 213 12.58 -20.40 15.45
C ALA A 213 13.13 -19.17 16.20
N VAL A 214 12.31 -18.50 17.02
CA VAL A 214 12.67 -17.22 17.68
C VAL A 214 13.17 -16.19 16.66
N LEU A 215 12.58 -16.18 15.46
CA LEU A 215 12.94 -15.28 14.38
C LEU A 215 12.36 -13.89 14.66
N GLY A 216 13.26 -12.97 15.00
CA GLY A 216 12.93 -11.57 15.21
C GLY A 216 12.37 -10.90 13.95
N ARG A 217 11.66 -9.79 14.15
CA ARG A 217 11.03 -8.99 13.11
C ARG A 217 12.01 -8.60 11.99
N ASP A 218 13.17 -8.08 12.35
CA ASP A 218 14.20 -7.67 11.38
C ASP A 218 14.79 -8.86 10.63
N GLY A 219 14.95 -10.00 11.31
CA GLY A 219 15.39 -11.25 10.69
C GLY A 219 14.41 -11.73 9.62
N TYR A 220 13.11 -11.77 9.94
CA TYR A 220 12.08 -12.11 8.95
C TYR A 220 12.02 -11.09 7.82
N ARG A 221 12.14 -9.79 8.10
CA ARG A 221 12.13 -8.74 7.07
C ARG A 221 13.27 -8.92 6.07
N ASN A 222 14.47 -9.24 6.54
CA ASN A 222 15.62 -9.50 5.69
C ASN A 222 15.42 -10.78 4.86
N LEU A 223 14.88 -11.84 5.47
CA LEU A 223 14.55 -13.09 4.76
C LEU A 223 13.50 -12.86 3.65
N ALA A 224 12.42 -12.12 3.96
CA ALA A 224 11.36 -11.81 3.00
C ALA A 224 11.82 -10.84 1.89
N ALA A 225 12.94 -10.14 2.07
CA ALA A 225 13.54 -9.30 1.03
C ALA A 225 14.26 -10.12 -0.05
N VAL A 226 14.80 -11.29 0.32
CA VAL A 226 15.53 -12.19 -0.60
C VAL A 226 14.68 -13.35 -1.11
N VAL A 227 13.62 -13.76 -0.38
CA VAL A 227 12.71 -14.81 -0.82
C VAL A 227 11.39 -14.20 -1.34
N PRO A 228 11.16 -14.15 -2.67
CA PRO A 228 10.02 -13.45 -3.26
C PRO A 228 8.67 -14.11 -2.95
N THR A 229 8.66 -15.39 -2.64
CA THR A 229 7.43 -16.13 -2.32
C THR A 229 6.92 -15.83 -0.92
N LEU A 230 7.75 -15.26 -0.04
CA LEU A 230 7.34 -14.89 1.31
C LEU A 230 6.45 -13.65 1.33
N PHE A 231 5.54 -13.63 2.30
CA PHE A 231 4.73 -12.46 2.59
C PHE A 231 5.59 -11.36 3.20
N ARG A 232 5.23 -10.11 2.91
CA ARG A 232 5.91 -8.96 3.51
C ARG A 232 5.73 -8.95 5.02
N GLU A 233 6.73 -8.47 5.73
CA GLU A 233 6.77 -8.41 7.19
C GLU A 233 5.50 -7.82 7.81
N TYR A 234 4.96 -6.73 7.26
CA TYR A 234 3.75 -6.10 7.80
C TYR A 234 2.53 -7.02 7.80
N LEU A 235 2.41 -7.98 6.87
CA LEU A 235 1.31 -8.94 6.86
C LEU A 235 1.46 -9.94 8.02
N ILE A 236 2.69 -10.34 8.32
CA ILE A 236 3.00 -11.23 9.44
C ILE A 236 2.77 -10.50 10.76
N ALA A 237 3.20 -9.23 10.85
CA ALA A 237 2.97 -8.40 12.04
C ALA A 237 1.48 -8.14 12.29
N ASN A 238 0.73 -7.77 11.25
CA ASN A 238 -0.72 -7.60 11.36
C ASN A 238 -1.39 -8.89 11.85
N ARG A 239 -1.01 -10.04 11.30
CA ARG A 239 -1.56 -11.31 11.76
C ARG A 239 -1.20 -11.63 13.21
N ARG A 240 0.03 -11.34 13.64
CA ARG A 240 0.41 -11.46 15.06
C ARG A 240 -0.46 -10.58 15.96
N ASN A 241 -0.74 -9.35 15.54
CA ASN A 241 -1.62 -8.46 16.28
C ASN A 241 -3.05 -9.01 16.36
N GLU A 242 -3.61 -9.48 15.24
CA GLU A 242 -4.93 -10.16 15.24
C GLU A 242 -4.96 -11.36 16.17
N MET A 243 -3.91 -12.19 16.17
CA MET A 243 -3.78 -13.32 17.09
C MET A 243 -3.73 -12.86 18.56
N ASN A 244 -3.01 -11.78 18.85
CA ASN A 244 -2.96 -11.20 20.19
C ASN A 244 -4.33 -10.69 20.65
N GLU A 245 -5.08 -10.01 19.78
CA GLU A 245 -6.45 -9.57 20.07
C GLU A 245 -7.38 -10.76 20.35
N LEU A 246 -7.34 -11.78 19.48
CA LEU A 246 -8.12 -13.00 19.68
C LEU A 246 -7.74 -13.73 20.98
N MET A 247 -6.45 -13.77 21.32
CA MET A 247 -5.98 -14.34 22.58
C MET A 247 -6.47 -13.53 23.78
N ASN A 248 -6.45 -12.19 23.71
CA ASN A 248 -6.92 -11.32 24.77
C ASN A 248 -8.45 -11.41 24.96
N MET A 249 -9.21 -11.64 23.89
CA MET A 249 -10.65 -11.93 24.01
C MET A 249 -10.93 -13.26 24.71
N GLN A 250 -10.11 -14.28 24.47
CA GLN A 250 -10.33 -15.62 25.03
C GLN A 250 -9.76 -15.78 26.45
N ILE A 251 -8.63 -15.16 26.71
CA ILE A 251 -7.91 -15.22 27.98
C ILE A 251 -7.54 -13.78 28.34
N HIS A 252 -8.45 -13.03 28.94
CA HIS A 252 -8.22 -11.61 29.21
C HIS A 252 -6.96 -11.37 30.06
N ILE A 253 -6.18 -10.33 29.70
CA ILE A 253 -5.16 -9.77 30.59
C ILE A 253 -5.84 -8.75 31.48
N GLY A 254 -6.07 -9.11 32.74
CA GLY A 254 -6.51 -8.17 33.75
C GLY A 254 -5.34 -7.32 34.24
N ILE A 255 -5.64 -6.10 34.66
CA ILE A 255 -4.70 -5.22 35.37
C ILE A 255 -5.22 -5.07 36.79
N PHE A 256 -4.33 -5.14 37.77
CA PHE A 256 -4.65 -4.91 39.17
C PHE A 256 -3.63 -3.95 39.78
N ASN A 257 -4.03 -3.23 40.82
CA ASN A 257 -3.14 -2.39 41.59
C ASN A 257 -2.77 -3.12 42.88
N ILE A 258 -1.47 -3.33 43.11
CA ILE A 258 -0.98 -4.13 44.24
C ILE A 258 -1.38 -3.49 45.57
N ASP A 259 -1.28 -2.17 45.69
CA ASP A 259 -1.57 -1.43 46.92
C ASP A 259 -3.06 -1.41 47.26
N ASN A 260 -3.94 -1.38 46.26
CA ASN A 260 -5.40 -1.41 46.45
C ASN A 260 -5.94 -2.81 46.76
N GLU A 261 -5.37 -3.87 46.17
CA GLU A 261 -5.85 -5.25 46.37
C GLU A 261 -5.47 -5.83 47.75
N ILE A 262 -4.28 -5.49 48.27
CA ILE A 262 -3.86 -5.89 49.62
C ILE A 262 -4.83 -5.36 50.70
N ASN A 263 -5.52 -4.25 50.42
CA ASN A 263 -6.47 -3.63 51.35
C ASN A 263 -7.92 -4.11 51.20
N ASN A 264 -8.27 -4.81 50.10
CA ASN A 264 -9.65 -5.19 49.75
C ASN A 264 -9.81 -6.71 49.53
N GLN A 265 -9.22 -7.52 50.42
CA GLN A 265 -9.19 -8.99 50.32
C GLN A 265 -10.57 -9.70 50.38
N SER A 266 -11.70 -8.99 50.36
CA SER A 266 -13.04 -9.56 50.61
C SER A 266 -14.00 -9.64 49.43
N ASN A 267 -13.65 -9.20 48.21
CA ASN A 267 -14.57 -9.30 47.05
C ASN A 267 -13.83 -9.32 45.70
N ILE A 268 -13.00 -10.33 45.45
CA ILE A 268 -12.33 -10.49 44.14
C ILE A 268 -13.26 -11.12 43.08
N ASP A 269 -14.39 -11.71 43.48
CA ASP A 269 -15.15 -12.58 42.57
C ASP A 269 -16.16 -11.89 41.63
N ASN A 270 -16.45 -10.59 41.69
CA ASN A 270 -17.62 -10.06 40.97
C ASN A 270 -17.50 -8.71 40.25
N ASN A 271 -16.34 -8.11 40.05
CA ASN A 271 -16.29 -6.85 39.30
C ASN A 271 -15.00 -6.63 38.50
N ILE A 272 -14.77 -7.46 37.48
CA ILE A 272 -13.83 -7.10 36.42
C ILE A 272 -14.56 -6.08 35.53
N ASN A 273 -14.37 -4.80 35.83
CA ASN A 273 -14.84 -3.70 35.00
C ASN A 273 -14.16 -3.77 33.62
N ASN A 274 -14.97 -4.05 32.60
CA ASN A 274 -14.61 -4.01 31.18
C ASN A 274 -14.40 -2.57 30.70
N ASN A 275 -13.33 -1.89 31.13
CA ASN A 275 -13.00 -0.57 30.57
C ASN A 275 -11.52 -0.49 30.11
N VAL A 276 -11.36 -0.91 28.86
CA VAL A 276 -10.53 -0.36 27.77
C VAL A 276 -9.40 0.61 28.16
N ASN A 277 -8.15 0.22 27.85
CA ASN A 277 -7.31 0.91 26.87
C ASN A 277 -6.13 0.02 26.45
N ASP A 278 -5.76 0.14 25.17
CA ASP A 278 -4.59 -0.47 24.56
C ASP A 278 -3.35 -0.38 25.47
N ILE A 279 -2.55 -1.44 25.49
CA ILE A 279 -1.30 -1.55 26.24
C ILE A 279 -0.26 -0.59 25.61
N LEU A 280 -0.38 0.69 25.91
CA LEU A 280 0.67 1.68 25.88
C LEU A 280 0.98 2.00 27.34
N VAL A 281 2.05 1.36 27.84
CA VAL A 281 2.61 1.57 29.19
C VAL A 281 2.88 3.06 29.37
N ASP A 282 2.00 3.75 30.10
CA ASP A 282 2.16 5.14 30.53
C ASP A 282 2.90 5.18 31.87
N ASP A 283 3.61 6.28 32.15
CA ASP A 283 4.44 6.47 33.35
C ASP A 283 3.65 6.45 34.68
N HIS A 284 2.32 6.30 34.62
CA HIS A 284 1.41 6.14 35.76
C HIS A 284 1.24 4.67 36.25
N GLU A 285 1.92 3.68 35.66
CA GLU A 285 1.75 2.24 35.98
C GLU A 285 2.65 1.70 37.11
N ILE A 286 3.44 2.55 37.79
CA ILE A 286 4.27 2.11 38.93
C ILE A 286 3.35 1.63 40.07
N GLY A 287 3.35 0.31 40.32
CA GLY A 287 2.50 -0.35 41.35
C GLY A 287 1.35 -1.20 40.79
N ASN A 288 1.15 -1.21 39.47
CA ASN A 288 0.17 -2.09 38.82
C ASN A 288 0.80 -3.41 38.37
N GLY A 289 0.08 -4.51 38.56
CA GLY A 289 0.39 -5.82 38.02
C GLY A 289 -0.56 -6.19 36.88
N ALA A 290 -0.13 -7.08 35.99
CA ALA A 290 -0.97 -7.67 34.96
C ALA A 290 -1.08 -9.18 35.20
N PHE A 291 -2.26 -9.76 35.00
CA PHE A 291 -2.49 -11.19 35.20
C PHE A 291 -3.37 -11.79 34.10
N ARG A 292 -3.24 -13.10 33.92
CA ARG A 292 -4.21 -13.92 33.17
C ARG A 292 -4.77 -14.98 34.11
N SER A 293 -6.07 -15.22 34.00
CA SER A 293 -6.76 -16.26 34.77
C SER A 293 -6.23 -17.65 34.42
N ILE A 294 -5.67 -18.36 35.40
CA ILE A 294 -5.25 -19.76 35.25
C ILE A 294 -6.45 -20.62 34.83
N LEU A 295 -7.63 -20.33 35.39
CA LEU A 295 -8.86 -21.06 35.06
C LEU A 295 -9.20 -20.93 33.57
N ASP A 296 -9.11 -19.73 33.00
CA ASP A 296 -9.47 -19.51 31.59
C ASP A 296 -8.42 -20.09 30.63
N ILE A 297 -7.14 -20.03 31.01
CA ILE A 297 -6.08 -20.76 30.31
C ILE A 297 -6.38 -22.27 30.30
N LEU A 298 -6.70 -22.86 31.45
CA LEU A 298 -6.94 -24.30 31.57
C LEU A 298 -8.21 -24.75 30.83
N LYS A 299 -9.28 -23.94 30.81
CA LYS A 299 -10.50 -24.22 30.03
C LYS A 299 -10.20 -24.41 28.54
N ILE A 300 -9.21 -23.69 28.00
CA ILE A 300 -8.81 -23.78 26.59
C ILE A 300 -7.84 -24.96 26.36
N LEU A 301 -6.86 -25.14 27.24
CA LEU A 301 -5.81 -26.16 27.05
C LEU A 301 -6.28 -27.59 27.33
N ILE A 302 -7.14 -27.81 28.34
CA ILE A 302 -7.59 -29.16 28.71
C ILE A 302 -8.28 -29.91 27.55
N PRO A 303 -9.23 -29.32 26.80
CA PRO A 303 -9.80 -29.96 25.63
C PRO A 303 -8.75 -30.34 24.58
N ILE A 304 -7.76 -29.48 24.34
CA ILE A 304 -6.67 -29.72 23.37
C ILE A 304 -5.82 -30.92 23.82
N TRP A 305 -5.48 -31.02 25.10
CA TRP A 305 -4.67 -32.13 25.63
C TRP A 305 -5.44 -33.45 25.76
N LYS A 306 -6.78 -33.40 25.87
CA LYS A 306 -7.66 -34.57 25.83
C LYS A 306 -7.91 -35.07 24.41
N ALA A 307 -7.83 -34.19 23.42
CA ALA A 307 -8.13 -34.50 22.02
C ALA A 307 -6.87 -34.81 21.21
N GLY A 308 -6.98 -35.67 20.20
CA GLY A 308 -5.89 -36.01 19.27
C GLY A 308 -5.56 -37.49 19.22
N GLN A 309 -4.62 -37.86 18.35
CA GLN A 309 -4.14 -39.25 18.23
C GLN A 309 -3.34 -39.72 19.47
N ASN A 310 -2.73 -38.78 20.20
CA ASN A 310 -1.93 -39.03 21.40
C ASN A 310 -2.35 -38.06 22.53
N PRO A 311 -3.42 -38.37 23.28
CA PRO A 311 -3.84 -37.53 24.40
C PRO A 311 -2.77 -37.51 25.49
N VAL A 312 -2.56 -36.33 26.09
CA VAL A 312 -1.57 -36.11 27.16
C VAL A 312 -2.20 -36.31 28.54
N ILE A 313 -3.52 -36.09 28.67
CA ILE A 313 -4.26 -36.19 29.94
C ILE A 313 -5.50 -37.08 29.78
N PHE A 314 -5.80 -37.87 30.80
CA PHE A 314 -6.93 -38.81 30.84
C PHE A 314 -7.96 -38.42 31.92
N PRO A 315 -9.24 -38.80 31.75
CA PRO A 315 -10.24 -38.63 32.81
C PRO A 315 -9.82 -39.33 34.11
N GLY A 316 -9.80 -38.58 35.22
CA GLY A 316 -9.35 -39.08 36.52
C GLY A 316 -7.89 -38.72 36.86
N ASP A 317 -7.12 -38.20 35.91
CA ASP A 317 -5.78 -37.69 36.20
C ASP A 317 -5.84 -36.49 37.14
N THR A 318 -4.93 -36.47 38.11
CA THR A 318 -4.71 -35.33 39.00
C THR A 318 -3.58 -34.48 38.44
N LEU A 319 -3.87 -33.22 38.12
CA LEU A 319 -2.90 -32.27 37.61
C LEU A 319 -2.37 -31.41 38.76
N TYR A 320 -1.05 -31.33 38.90
CA TYR A 320 -0.41 -30.48 39.90
C TYR A 320 0.01 -29.15 39.27
N ILE A 321 -0.29 -28.04 39.94
CA ILE A 321 0.14 -26.71 39.54
C ILE A 321 1.25 -26.28 40.50
N LYS A 322 2.43 -26.00 39.96
CA LYS A 322 3.54 -25.38 40.68
C LYS A 322 3.57 -23.91 40.34
N ILE A 323 3.62 -23.04 41.35
CA ILE A 323 3.74 -21.59 41.19
C ILE A 323 5.15 -21.18 41.61
N GLY A 324 5.76 -20.28 40.84
CA GLY A 324 7.08 -19.74 41.13
C GLY A 324 7.31 -18.34 40.62
N GLY A 325 8.42 -17.76 41.02
CA GLY A 325 8.88 -16.49 40.49
C GLY A 325 10.39 -16.46 40.41
N ASP A 326 10.91 -15.85 39.36
CA ASP A 326 12.36 -15.79 39.11
C ASP A 326 13.05 -14.71 39.95
N GLY A 327 12.29 -13.84 40.64
CA GLY A 327 12.79 -12.80 41.57
C GLY A 327 13.79 -11.84 40.93
N ARG A 328 13.94 -11.86 39.60
CA ARG A 328 15.00 -11.19 38.86
C ARG A 328 14.38 -10.10 37.99
N ASN A 329 14.96 -8.92 38.04
CA ASN A 329 14.56 -7.82 37.17
C ASN A 329 14.86 -8.17 35.70
N VAL A 330 13.80 -8.37 34.92
CA VAL A 330 13.90 -8.82 33.52
C VAL A 330 14.31 -7.69 32.55
N ARG A 331 14.44 -6.42 33.02
CA ARG A 331 14.86 -5.27 32.21
C ARG A 331 15.75 -4.28 32.97
N ARG A 332 16.60 -3.56 32.22
CA ARG A 332 17.49 -2.50 32.73
C ARG A 332 16.79 -1.18 33.10
N ARG A 333 15.51 -1.00 32.75
CA ARG A 333 14.78 0.28 32.93
C ARG A 333 13.56 0.21 33.87
N GLN A 334 12.97 -0.96 34.06
CA GLN A 334 11.81 -1.18 34.94
C GLN A 334 11.98 -2.54 35.62
N ASN A 335 11.81 -2.56 36.94
CA ASN A 335 11.86 -3.76 37.76
C ASN A 335 10.54 -4.51 37.61
N HIS A 336 10.53 -5.60 36.84
CA HIS A 336 9.38 -6.50 36.73
C HIS A 336 9.69 -7.79 37.49
N VAL A 337 8.75 -8.24 38.32
CA VAL A 337 8.74 -9.58 38.92
C VAL A 337 7.78 -10.43 38.11
N MET A 338 8.26 -11.56 37.58
CA MET A 338 7.41 -12.50 36.87
C MET A 338 7.03 -13.65 37.81
N ILE A 339 5.72 -13.93 37.90
CA ILE A 339 5.21 -15.16 38.52
C ILE A 339 4.81 -16.10 37.39
N THR A 340 5.41 -17.28 37.36
CA THR A 340 5.11 -18.34 36.40
C THR A 340 4.38 -19.48 37.12
N PHE A 341 3.53 -20.19 36.38
CA PHE A 341 3.00 -21.45 36.85
C PHE A 341 3.32 -22.55 35.83
N CYS A 342 3.59 -23.74 36.33
CA CYS A 342 3.85 -24.92 35.53
C CYS A 342 2.80 -25.98 35.84
N LEU A 343 2.25 -26.59 34.81
CA LEU A 343 1.39 -27.75 34.93
C LEU A 343 2.25 -29.02 34.84
N LEU A 344 2.17 -29.86 35.86
CA LEU A 344 3.04 -31.03 35.99
C LEU A 344 2.19 -32.30 35.89
N ASN A 345 2.53 -33.15 34.92
CA ASN A 345 1.82 -34.41 34.62
C ASN A 345 2.68 -35.66 34.92
N GLU A 346 3.71 -35.52 35.74
CA GLU A 346 4.64 -36.61 36.09
C GLU A 346 4.16 -37.42 37.31
N LYS A 347 2.87 -37.34 37.66
CA LYS A 347 2.27 -38.02 38.83
C LYS A 347 3.07 -37.71 40.11
N LYS A 348 3.55 -38.73 40.83
CA LYS A 348 4.33 -38.57 42.07
C LYS A 348 5.80 -38.23 41.82
N GLU A 349 6.31 -38.38 40.60
CA GLU A 349 7.71 -38.08 40.27
C GLU A 349 8.02 -36.60 40.44
N VAL A 350 7.01 -35.73 40.24
CA VAL A 350 7.09 -34.29 40.50
C VAL A 350 7.49 -33.93 41.94
N LEU A 351 7.27 -34.84 42.89
CA LEU A 351 7.60 -34.63 44.30
C LEU A 351 9.08 -34.90 44.60
N LYS A 352 9.84 -35.48 43.65
CA LYS A 352 11.26 -35.76 43.82
C LYS A 352 12.06 -34.45 43.79
N PRO A 353 13.04 -34.26 44.70
CA PRO A 353 13.88 -33.06 44.71
C PRO A 353 14.57 -32.77 43.37
N ASP A 354 14.99 -33.83 42.67
CA ASP A 354 15.65 -33.74 41.36
C ASP A 354 14.73 -33.23 40.25
N HIS A 355 13.42 -33.13 40.46
CA HIS A 355 12.46 -32.57 39.49
C HIS A 355 12.00 -31.15 39.90
N GLN A 356 12.58 -30.59 40.98
CA GLN A 356 12.27 -29.25 41.48
C GLN A 356 13.26 -28.19 40.97
N TYR A 357 13.58 -28.18 39.68
CA TYR A 357 14.39 -27.13 39.08
C TYR A 357 13.65 -25.78 39.05
N TRP A 358 14.43 -24.70 39.16
CA TRP A 358 14.06 -23.30 38.96
C TRP A 358 15.00 -22.68 37.94
#